data_AF-A0A151IQI2-F1
#
_entry.id   AF-A0A151IQI2-F1
#
_cell.length_a   1.000
_cell.length_b   1.000
_cell.length_c   1.000
_cell.angle_alpha   90.00
_cell.angle_beta   90.00
_cell.angle_gamma   90.00
#
_symmetry.space_group_name_H-M   'P 1'
#
loop_
_entity.id
_entity.type
_entity.pdbx_description
1 polymer ?
#
loop_
_entity_poly.entity_id
_entity_poly.type
_entity_poly.pdbx_seq_one_letter_code
_entity_poly.pdbx_strand_id
1 'polypeptide(L)'
;MSLAFLVAFLSVTISASTPTIQNLVNVEVIEYLQKYGYLNEVDVTTHTSIEDEKIKQAIALFQEYYQIPGNGALNDNTLHQMRQPRCGLPDMSHQEQNSVVAKWRKTHLTWNFHLADADTLKTTAHAWLLRMGSEHISNI
;
A
#
# COMPACT_ATOMS: atom_id res chain seq x y z
N MET A 1 -15.20 20.97 66.90
CA MET A 1 -14.71 22.20 66.26
C MET A 1 -13.19 22.07 66.27
N SER A 2 -12.42 21.90 65.20
CA SER A 2 -12.50 22.37 63.83
C SER A 2 -11.82 21.35 62.90
N LEU A 3 -12.22 21.35 61.63
CA LEU A 3 -12.18 20.22 60.69
C LEU A 3 -10.80 19.96 60.05
N ALA A 4 -10.42 18.69 60.04
CA ALA A 4 -9.49 18.12 59.08
C ALA A 4 -10.22 17.95 57.75
N PHE A 5 -9.79 18.66 56.71
CA PHE A 5 -10.22 18.39 55.33
C PHE A 5 -8.99 18.19 54.45
N LEU A 6 -8.61 16.91 54.33
CA LEU A 6 -7.81 16.38 53.25
C LEU A 6 -8.59 16.59 51.93
N VAL A 7 -8.16 17.53 51.11
CA VAL A 7 -8.56 17.55 49.69
C VAL A 7 -7.41 16.95 48.91
N ALA A 8 -7.37 15.63 48.89
CA ALA A 8 -6.56 14.92 47.91
C ALA A 8 -7.18 15.20 46.54
N PHE A 9 -6.67 16.22 45.85
CA PHE A 9 -6.97 16.45 44.45
C PHE A 9 -6.38 15.26 43.68
N LEU A 10 -7.24 14.28 43.41
CA LEU A 10 -6.98 13.21 42.46
C LEU A 10 -6.89 13.89 41.09
N SER A 11 -5.68 14.31 40.69
CA SER A 11 -5.42 14.70 39.32
C SER A 11 -5.53 13.43 38.48
N VAL A 12 -6.75 13.13 38.03
CA VAL A 12 -7.01 12.17 36.97
C VAL A 12 -6.38 12.77 35.71
N THR A 13 -5.09 12.50 35.51
CA THR A 13 -4.45 12.74 34.23
C THR A 13 -4.99 11.70 33.27
N ILE A 14 -5.95 12.11 32.44
CA ILE A 14 -6.30 11.36 31.25
C ILE A 14 -5.05 11.41 30.37
N SER A 15 -4.23 10.37 30.43
CA SER A 15 -3.10 10.20 29.53
C SER A 15 -3.66 9.89 28.14
N ALA A 16 -4.01 10.92 27.39
CA ALA A 16 -4.17 10.81 25.95
C ALA A 16 -2.77 10.53 25.38
N SER A 17 -2.43 9.25 25.23
CA SER A 17 -1.18 8.83 24.61
C SER A 17 -1.21 9.23 23.14
N THR A 18 -0.46 10.27 22.78
CA THR A 18 -0.20 10.62 21.39
C THR A 18 0.44 9.42 20.68
N PRO A 19 -0.01 9.03 19.48
CA PRO A 19 0.61 7.92 18.77
C PRO A 19 2.08 8.26 18.47
N THR A 20 3.00 7.42 18.95
CA THR A 20 4.43 7.52 18.68
C THR A 20 4.69 7.37 17.18
N ILE A 21 5.67 8.10 16.62
CA ILE A 21 6.08 8.00 15.20
C ILE A 21 6.32 6.54 14.78
N GLN A 22 6.90 5.73 15.67
CA GLN A 22 7.15 4.31 15.43
C GLN A 22 5.86 3.50 15.21
N ASN A 23 4.78 3.81 15.93
CA ASN A 23 3.49 3.16 15.70
C ASN A 23 2.91 3.52 14.33
N LEU A 24 3.08 4.76 13.89
CA LEU A 24 2.62 5.18 12.56
C LEU A 24 3.38 4.47 11.44
N VAL A 25 4.71 4.36 11.56
CA VAL A 25 5.54 3.62 10.59
C VAL A 25 5.17 2.14 10.58
N ASN A 26 4.90 1.54 11.74
CA ASN A 26 4.48 0.15 11.82
C ASN A 26 3.14 -0.08 11.08
N VAL A 27 2.17 0.81 11.27
CA VAL A 27 0.88 0.74 10.57
C VAL A 27 1.06 0.89 9.05
N GLU A 28 1.85 1.87 8.61
CA GLU A 28 2.16 2.08 7.18
C GLU A 28 2.77 0.83 6.53
N VAL A 29 3.72 0.19 7.21
CA VAL A 29 4.40 -1.02 6.70
C VAL A 29 3.45 -2.21 6.65
N ILE A 30 2.61 -2.40 7.68
CA ILE A 30 1.63 -3.49 7.70
C ILE A 30 0.62 -3.33 6.56
N GLU A 31 0.04 -2.14 6.40
CA GLU A 31 -0.90 -1.85 5.31
C GLU A 31 -0.27 -2.06 3.93
N TYR A 32 0.99 -1.66 3.77
CA TYR A 32 1.74 -1.88 2.54
C TYR A 32 1.91 -3.38 2.24
N LEU A 33 2.37 -4.15 3.23
CA LEU A 33 2.62 -5.58 3.06
C LEU A 33 1.32 -6.34 2.75
N GLN A 34 0.20 -5.94 3.35
CA GLN A 34 -1.13 -6.48 3.03
C GLN A 34 -1.56 -6.13 1.60
N LYS A 35 -1.48 -4.84 1.23
CA LYS A 35 -1.88 -4.35 -0.09
C LYS A 35 -1.17 -5.07 -1.23
N TYR A 36 0.11 -5.36 -1.06
CA TYR A 36 0.95 -5.98 -2.11
C TYR A 36 1.10 -7.50 -1.99
N GLY A 37 0.43 -8.10 -1.00
CA GLY A 37 0.27 -9.55 -0.87
C GLY A 37 1.40 -10.27 -0.12
N TYR A 38 2.23 -9.54 0.61
CA TYR A 38 3.28 -10.12 1.44
C TYR A 38 2.76 -10.61 2.81
N LEU A 39 1.62 -10.09 3.26
CA LEU A 39 1.01 -10.42 4.55
C LEU A 39 -0.51 -10.59 4.39
N ASN A 40 -1.12 -11.62 4.96
CA ASN A 40 -2.58 -11.77 4.90
C ASN A 40 -3.28 -10.90 5.95
N GLU A 41 -4.48 -10.40 5.66
CA GLU A 41 -5.26 -9.58 6.60
C GLU A 41 -5.60 -10.32 7.91
N VAL A 42 -5.80 -11.63 7.84
CA VAL A 42 -6.11 -12.49 9.00
C VAL A 42 -4.96 -12.53 10.01
N ASP A 43 -3.74 -12.27 9.56
CA ASP A 43 -2.52 -12.43 10.36
C ASP A 43 -2.27 -11.30 11.38
N VAL A 44 -3.07 -10.23 11.40
CA VAL A 44 -2.84 -9.01 12.22
C VAL A 44 -3.94 -8.75 13.25
N THR A 45 -4.71 -9.79 13.61
CA THR A 45 -5.94 -9.62 14.42
C THR A 45 -5.70 -9.59 15.94
N THR A 46 -4.48 -9.87 16.42
CA THR A 46 -4.22 -10.26 17.82
C THR A 46 -2.93 -9.75 18.51
N HIS A 47 -2.16 -8.74 18.11
CA HIS A 47 -0.96 -8.26 18.83
C HIS A 47 -0.15 -9.34 19.60
N THR A 48 0.18 -10.45 18.93
CA THR A 48 0.94 -11.56 19.53
C THR A 48 2.35 -11.63 18.98
N SER A 49 3.27 -12.26 19.73
CA SER A 49 4.63 -12.54 19.25
C SER A 49 4.68 -13.35 17.94
N ILE A 50 3.60 -14.07 17.60
CA ILE A 50 3.49 -14.81 16.34
C ILE A 50 3.29 -13.83 15.16
N GLU A 51 2.58 -12.73 15.39
CA GLU A 51 2.36 -11.69 14.36
C GLU A 51 3.64 -10.94 14.05
N ASP A 52 4.44 -10.63 15.07
CA ASP A 52 5.74 -9.96 14.89
C ASP A 52 6.67 -10.78 13.97
N GLU A 53 6.70 -12.11 14.15
CA GLU A 53 7.48 -13.00 13.28
C GLU A 53 6.90 -13.09 11.86
N LYS A 54 5.57 -13.08 11.69
CA LYS A 54 4.95 -13.03 10.36
C LYS A 54 5.26 -11.73 9.62
N ILE A 55 5.19 -10.60 10.31
CA ILE A 55 5.55 -9.28 9.75
C ILE A 55 7.02 -9.28 9.32
N LYS A 56 7.92 -9.80 10.17
CA LYS A 56 9.34 -9.93 9.84
C LYS A 56 9.58 -10.81 8.62
N GLN A 57 8.87 -11.94 8.50
CA GLN A 57 8.94 -12.79 7.31
C GLN A 57 8.43 -12.08 6.05
N ALA A 58 7.32 -11.34 6.16
CA ALA A 58 6.79 -10.54 5.06
C ALA A 58 7.78 -9.44 4.60
N ILE A 59 8.45 -8.77 5.54
CA ILE A 59 9.51 -7.80 5.23
C ILE A 59 10.69 -8.50 4.53
N ALA A 60 11.07 -9.71 4.97
CA ALA A 60 12.15 -10.47 4.35
C ALA A 60 11.81 -10.85 2.90
N LEU A 61 10.57 -11.27 2.63
CA LEU A 61 10.08 -11.56 1.28
C LEU A 61 10.08 -10.32 0.39
N PHE A 62 9.69 -9.17 0.92
CA PHE A 62 9.77 -7.90 0.20
C PHE A 62 11.22 -7.54 -0.14
N GLN A 63 12.13 -7.67 0.83
CA GLN A 63 13.55 -7.42 0.64
C GLN A 63 14.15 -8.34 -0.43
N GLU A 64 13.79 -9.62 -0.43
CA GLU A 64 14.19 -10.59 -1.45
C GLU A 64 13.68 -10.21 -2.85
N TYR A 65 12.39 -9.88 -2.95
CA TYR A 65 11.74 -9.50 -4.23
C TYR A 65 12.43 -8.29 -4.87
N TYR A 66 12.73 -7.26 -4.07
CA TYR A 66 13.39 -6.03 -4.53
C TYR A 66 14.93 -6.10 -4.48
N GLN A 67 15.51 -7.25 -4.10
CA GLN A 67 16.95 -7.46 -3.99
C GLN A 67 17.63 -6.44 -3.04
N ILE A 68 16.92 -6.08 -1.98
CA ILE A 68 17.39 -5.19 -0.92
C ILE A 68 18.11 -6.03 0.14
N PRO A 69 19.34 -5.66 0.55
CA PRO A 69 20.01 -6.33 1.66
C PRO A 69 19.20 -6.21 2.95
N GLY A 70 18.88 -7.35 3.58
CA GLY A 70 18.13 -7.40 4.82
C GLY A 70 17.76 -8.83 5.23
N ASN A 71 17.21 -8.96 6.44
CA ASN A 71 16.84 -10.24 7.06
C ASN A 71 15.43 -10.19 7.67
N GLY A 72 14.56 -9.32 7.16
CA GLY A 72 13.23 -9.07 7.70
C GLY A 72 13.16 -7.93 8.72
N ALA A 73 14.28 -7.34 9.11
CA ALA A 73 14.25 -6.10 9.87
C ALA A 73 13.90 -4.92 8.95
N LEU A 74 12.96 -4.07 9.39
CA LEU A 74 12.65 -2.82 8.71
C LEU A 74 13.87 -1.89 8.80
N ASN A 75 14.44 -1.56 7.65
CA ASN A 75 15.56 -0.61 7.54
C ASN A 75 15.19 0.56 6.62
N ASP A 76 15.98 1.64 6.68
CA ASP A 76 15.68 2.88 5.95
C ASP A 76 15.60 2.67 4.44
N ASN A 77 16.41 1.77 3.88
CA ASN A 77 16.37 1.45 2.45
C ASN A 77 15.06 0.73 2.07
N THR A 78 14.61 -0.19 2.91
CA THR A 78 13.33 -0.91 2.74
C THR A 78 12.18 0.08 2.77
N LEU A 79 12.15 0.97 3.77
CA LEU A 79 11.12 1.98 3.92
C LEU A 79 11.14 3.01 2.77
N HIS A 80 12.33 3.41 2.34
CA HIS A 80 12.50 4.28 1.16
C HIS A 80 11.92 3.63 -0.09
N GLN A 81 12.16 2.34 -0.31
CA GLN A 81 11.62 1.60 -1.45
C GLN A 81 10.08 1.49 -1.38
N MET A 82 9.52 1.17 -0.21
CA MET A 82 8.07 1.07 -0.01
C MET A 82 7.34 2.40 -0.33
N ARG A 83 8.01 3.54 -0.13
CA ARG A 83 7.46 4.88 -0.39
C ARG A 83 7.63 5.38 -1.83
N GLN A 84 8.30 4.61 -2.69
CA GLN A 84 8.42 5.00 -4.10
C GLN A 84 7.08 4.82 -4.84
N PRO A 85 6.73 5.73 -5.77
CA PRO A 85 5.53 5.58 -6.59
C PRO A 85 5.63 4.32 -7.46
N ARG A 86 4.55 3.54 -7.50
CA ARG A 86 4.51 2.24 -8.19
C ARG A 86 3.10 1.90 -8.70
N CYS A 87 2.98 0.79 -9.41
CA CYS A 87 1.68 0.24 -9.79
C CYS A 87 0.91 -0.25 -8.56
N GLY A 88 -0.43 -0.29 -8.66
CA GLY A 88 -1.32 -0.79 -7.60
C GLY A 88 -1.58 -2.30 -7.63
N LEU A 89 -0.92 -3.04 -8.53
CA LEU A 89 -1.08 -4.49 -8.60
C LEU A 89 -0.23 -5.17 -7.51
N PRO A 90 -0.77 -6.21 -6.83
CA PRO A 90 -0.01 -6.99 -5.85
C PRO A 90 1.21 -7.70 -6.47
N ASP A 91 2.26 -7.87 -5.68
CA ASP A 91 3.49 -8.57 -6.08
C ASP A 91 3.33 -10.09 -5.94
N MET A 92 2.62 -10.50 -4.88
CA MET A 92 2.33 -11.90 -4.57
C MET A 92 0.84 -12.13 -4.69
N SER A 93 0.44 -13.14 -5.45
CA SER A 93 -0.98 -13.55 -5.52
C SER A 93 -1.27 -14.57 -4.42
N HIS A 94 -2.16 -14.23 -3.48
CA HIS A 94 -2.66 -15.18 -2.48
C HIS A 94 -3.58 -16.27 -3.05
N GLN A 95 -3.98 -16.16 -4.32
CA GLN A 95 -4.75 -17.21 -4.97
C GLN A 95 -3.83 -18.33 -5.43
N GLU A 96 -3.95 -19.47 -4.78
CA GLU A 96 -3.34 -20.74 -5.18
C GLU A 96 -3.56 -20.98 -6.68
N GLN A 97 -2.46 -20.98 -7.44
CA GLN A 97 -2.24 -21.81 -8.63
C GLN A 97 -3.44 -22.02 -9.57
N ASN A 98 -4.12 -20.93 -9.92
CA ASN A 98 -4.85 -20.82 -11.17
C ASN A 98 -4.39 -19.57 -11.90
N SER A 99 -3.07 -19.43 -12.07
CA SER A 99 -2.49 -18.52 -13.05
C SER A 99 -2.80 -19.04 -14.46
N VAL A 100 -4.09 -19.02 -14.81
CA VAL A 100 -4.49 -18.96 -16.20
C VAL A 100 -3.85 -17.67 -16.69
N VAL A 101 -2.73 -17.79 -17.40
CA VAL A 101 -2.12 -16.69 -18.13
C VAL A 101 -3.26 -16.06 -18.90
N ALA A 102 -3.70 -14.89 -18.47
CA ALA A 102 -4.86 -14.22 -19.02
C ALA A 102 -4.46 -13.66 -20.39
N LYS A 103 -4.47 -14.56 -21.37
CA LYS A 103 -4.09 -14.27 -22.74
C LYS A 103 -5.34 -13.97 -23.54
N TRP A 104 -5.36 -12.79 -24.15
CA TRP A 104 -6.39 -12.45 -25.12
C TRP A 104 -6.40 -13.48 -26.26
N ARG A 105 -7.58 -14.02 -26.58
CA ARG A 105 -7.76 -14.97 -27.69
C ARG A 105 -7.62 -14.30 -29.06
N LYS A 106 -7.75 -12.97 -29.11
CA LYS A 106 -7.65 -12.15 -30.31
C LYS A 106 -6.49 -11.17 -30.17
N THR A 107 -5.90 -10.81 -31.31
CA THR A 107 -4.82 -9.83 -31.40
C THR A 107 -5.33 -8.42 -31.68
N HIS A 108 -6.49 -8.29 -32.35
CA HIS A 108 -7.12 -7.01 -32.60
C HIS A 108 -8.03 -6.64 -31.42
N LEU A 109 -7.53 -5.77 -30.54
CA LEU A 109 -8.22 -5.33 -29.33
C LEU A 109 -8.98 -4.03 -29.58
N THR A 110 -10.17 -3.92 -29.00
CA THR A 110 -10.98 -2.70 -28.97
C THR A 110 -11.04 -2.19 -27.54
N TRP A 111 -10.88 -0.89 -27.32
CA TRP A 111 -10.90 -0.27 -26.00
C TRP A 111 -11.81 0.96 -26.00
N ASN A 112 -12.26 1.39 -24.82
CA ASN A 112 -13.08 2.59 -24.64
C ASN A 112 -12.72 3.28 -23.31
N PHE A 113 -12.65 4.62 -23.30
CA PHE A 113 -12.51 5.41 -22.08
C PHE A 113 -13.88 5.72 -21.49
N HIS A 114 -14.25 5.02 -20.42
CA HIS A 114 -15.55 5.25 -19.76
C HIS A 114 -15.62 6.53 -18.92
N LEU A 115 -14.47 7.06 -18.48
CA LEU A 115 -14.38 8.17 -17.53
C LEU A 115 -13.60 9.38 -18.06
N ALA A 116 -13.43 9.49 -19.38
CA ALA A 116 -12.78 10.66 -19.97
C ALA A 116 -13.78 11.81 -20.05
N ASP A 117 -13.40 12.95 -19.47
CA ASP A 117 -14.09 14.22 -19.67
C ASP A 117 -13.64 14.89 -20.97
N ALA A 118 -14.34 15.97 -21.37
CA ALA A 118 -14.03 16.67 -22.61
C ALA A 118 -12.61 17.25 -22.64
N ASP A 119 -12.02 17.54 -21.49
CA ASP A 119 -10.68 18.14 -21.39
C ASP A 119 -9.57 17.09 -21.52
N THR A 120 -9.75 15.95 -20.86
CA THR A 120 -8.89 14.76 -21.01
C THR A 120 -8.94 14.23 -22.43
N LEU A 121 -10.10 14.22 -23.09
CA LEU A 121 -10.19 13.84 -24.51
C LEU A 121 -9.41 14.81 -25.41
N LYS A 122 -9.51 16.12 -25.19
CA LYS A 122 -8.76 17.13 -25.95
C LYS A 122 -7.26 17.01 -25.73
N THR A 123 -6.82 16.94 -24.48
CA THR A 123 -5.41 16.81 -24.10
C THR A 123 -4.82 15.53 -24.68
N THR A 124 -5.56 14.43 -24.60
CA THR A 124 -5.19 13.14 -25.18
C THR A 124 -5.05 13.28 -26.69
N ALA A 125 -6.07 13.78 -27.39
CA ALA A 125 -6.02 13.98 -28.85
C ALA A 125 -4.81 14.85 -29.28
N HIS A 126 -4.52 15.93 -28.55
CA HIS A 126 -3.33 16.75 -28.79
C HIS A 126 -2.02 15.98 -28.59
N ALA A 127 -1.89 15.23 -27.49
CA ALA A 127 -0.71 14.41 -27.22
C ALA A 127 -0.49 13.30 -28.28
N TRP A 128 -1.58 12.68 -28.75
CA TRP A 128 -1.53 11.70 -29.84
C TRP A 128 -1.07 12.33 -31.15
N LEU A 129 -1.60 13.51 -31.51
CA LEU A 129 -1.21 14.23 -32.72
C LEU A 129 0.28 14.60 -32.72
N LEU A 130 0.83 14.99 -31.57
CA LEU A 130 2.25 15.30 -31.43
C LEU A 130 3.17 14.07 -31.56
N ARG A 131 2.67 12.88 -31.23
CA ARG A 131 3.46 11.64 -31.22
C ARG A 131 3.39 10.85 -32.52
N MET A 132 2.21 10.79 -33.15
CA MET A 132 1.93 9.82 -34.23
C MET A 132 1.77 10.47 -35.60
N GLY A 133 1.69 11.81 -35.69
CA GLY A 133 1.36 12.49 -36.94
C GLY A 133 -0.13 12.30 -37.32
N SER A 134 -0.66 13.20 -38.13
CA SER A 134 -2.10 13.38 -38.37
C SER A 134 -2.72 12.36 -39.35
N GLU A 135 -2.51 11.06 -39.14
CA GLU A 135 -3.18 10.04 -39.96
C GLU A 135 -4.32 9.36 -39.18
N HIS A 136 -5.53 9.75 -39.60
CA HIS A 136 -6.83 9.14 -39.31
C HIS A 136 -7.27 9.05 -37.85
N ILE A 137 -7.83 10.16 -37.36
CA ILE A 137 -8.88 10.13 -36.33
C ILE A 137 -10.18 9.73 -37.04
N SER A 138 -10.41 8.43 -37.22
CA SER A 138 -11.75 7.91 -37.48
C SER A 138 -12.36 7.45 -36.15
N ASN A 139 -13.23 8.32 -35.62
CA ASN A 139 -14.17 8.13 -34.51
C ASN A 139 -13.57 7.87 -33.12
N ILE A 140 -13.31 8.97 -32.41
CA ILE A 140 -13.58 9.08 -30.96
C ILE A 140 -15.01 9.61 -30.83
#